data_AF-A0A922VUG0-F1
#
_entry.id   AF-A0A922VUG0-F1
#
_cell.length_a   1.000
_cell.length_b   1.000
_cell.length_c   1.000
_cell.angle_alpha   90.00
_cell.angle_beta   90.00
_cell.angle_gamma   90.00
#
_symmetry.space_group_name_H-M   'P 1'
#
loop_
_entity.id
_entity.type
_entity.pdbx_description
1 polymer ?
#
loop_
_entity_poly.entity_id
_entity_poly.type
_entity_poly.pdbx_seq_one_letter_code
_entity_poly.pdbx_strand_id
1 'polypeptide(L)' 'STNPYNMIRATIDGLKHETSPRNVASRRGKKVAEILRKPEAETVEA' A
#
# COMPACT_ATOMS: atom_id res chain seq x y z
N SER A 1 -4.32 10.78 22.30
CA SER A 1 -4.41 12.24 22.50
C SER A 1 -4.50 12.90 21.14
N THR A 2 -5.54 13.71 20.91
CA THR A 2 -5.84 14.34 19.61
C THR A 2 -5.15 15.71 19.45
N ASN A 3 -4.06 15.96 20.19
CA ASN A 3 -3.30 17.19 20.06
C ASN A 3 -2.77 17.32 18.60
N PRO A 4 -2.99 18.45 17.92
CA PRO A 4 -2.51 18.68 16.55
C PRO A 4 -1.03 18.37 16.33
N TYR A 5 -0.16 18.60 17.32
CA TYR A 5 1.26 18.29 17.23
C TYR A 5 1.52 16.78 17.09
N ASN A 6 0.79 15.97 17.85
CA ASN A 6 0.89 14.52 17.78
C ASN A 6 0.25 13.99 16.49
N MET A 7 -0.80 14.64 15.98
CA MET A 7 -1.40 14.31 14.70
C MET A 7 -0.39 14.52 13.55
N ILE A 8 0.27 15.67 13.49
CA ILE A 8 1.27 15.99 12.46
C ILE A 8 2.44 15.01 12.53
N ARG A 9 2.95 14.72 13.73
CA ARG A 9 4.03 13.75 13.93
C ARG A 9 3.62 12.35 13.47
N ALA A 10 2.42 11.90 13.85
CA ALA A 10 1.88 10.61 13.44
C ALA A 10 1.69 10.51 11.93
N THR A 11 1.25 11.59 11.27
CA THR A 11 1.14 11.63 9.80
C THR A 11 2.51 11.48 9.13
N ILE A 12 3.51 12.24 9.57
CA ILE A 12 4.86 12.16 9.00
C ILE A 12 5.48 10.78 9.25
N ASP A 13 5.32 10.24 10.46
CA ASP A 13 5.85 8.92 10.78
C ASP A 13 5.09 7.83 10.00
N GLY A 14 3.79 7.97 9.75
CA GLY A 14 3.02 7.08 8.88
C GLY A 14 3.58 7.03 7.46
N LEU A 15 3.84 8.20 6.86
CA LEU A 15 4.42 8.31 5.50
C LEU A 15 5.78 7.62 5.39
N LYS A 16 6.61 7.67 6.43
CA LYS A 16 7.93 6.99 6.43
C LYS A 16 7.83 5.46 6.43
N HIS A 17 6.73 4.90 6.95
CA HIS A 17 6.52 3.46 7.04
C HIS A 17 5.74 2.89 5.85
N GLU A 18 5.36 3.72 4.89
CA GLU A 18 4.72 3.26 3.67
C GLU A 18 5.65 2.35 2.89
N THR A 19 5.16 1.16 2.54
CA THR A 19 5.94 0.18 1.77
C THR A 19 5.41 0.13 0.35
N SER A 20 6.28 0.35 -0.63
CA SER A 20 5.88 0.26 -2.03
C SER A 20 5.45 -1.17 -2.41
N PRO A 21 4.46 -1.33 -3.30
CA PRO A 21 4.05 -2.65 -3.79
C PRO A 21 5.24 -3.43 -4.40
N ARG A 22 6.17 -2.75 -5.06
CA ARG A 22 7.40 -3.37 -5.57
C ARG A 22 8.24 -4.02 -4.47
N ASN A 23 8.40 -3.34 -3.34
CA ASN A 23 9.13 -3.86 -2.19
C ASN A 23 8.40 -5.05 -1.56
N VAL A 24 7.06 -5.00 -1.49
CA VAL A 24 6.24 -6.12 -0.98
C VAL A 24 6.34 -7.33 -1.90
N ALA A 25 6.25 -7.14 -3.22
CA ALA A 25 6.35 -8.20 -4.22
C ALA A 25 7.70 -8.92 -4.14
N SER A 26 8.80 -8.14 -4.09
CA SER A 26 10.16 -8.65 -3.95
C SER A 26 10.32 -9.48 -2.67
N ARG A 27 9.86 -8.96 -1.51
CA ARG A 27 9.90 -9.69 -0.23
C ARG A 27 9.08 -10.98 -0.22
N ARG A 28 7.99 -11.02 -1.00
CA ARG A 28 7.10 -12.19 -1.10
C ARG A 28 7.48 -13.15 -2.22
N GLY A 29 8.51 -12.86 -3.02
CA GLY A 29 8.89 -13.66 -4.19
C GLY A 29 7.82 -13.72 -5.28
N LYS A 30 6.93 -12.72 -5.33
CA LYS A 30 5.80 -12.65 -6.28
C LYS A 30 5.97 -11.51 -7.26
N LYS A 31 5.26 -11.54 -8.38
CA LYS A 31 5.22 -10.39 -9.29
C LYS A 31 4.34 -9.28 -8.71
N VAL A 32 4.64 -8.02 -9.06
CA VAL A 32 3.82 -6.86 -8.65
C VAL A 32 2.37 -7.02 -9.09
N ALA A 33 2.16 -7.62 -10.27
CA ALA A 33 0.82 -7.91 -10.81
C ALA A 33 0.03 -8.95 -9.98
N GLU A 34 0.69 -9.82 -9.22
CA GLU A 34 0.04 -10.86 -8.41
C GLU A 34 -0.35 -10.37 -7.01
N ILE A 35 0.28 -9.29 -6.53
CA ILE A 35 -0.03 -8.69 -5.21
C ILE A 35 -1.05 -7.57 -5.31
N LEU A 36 -1.22 -6.97 -6.49
CA LEU A 36 -2.24 -5.97 -6.75
C LEU A 36 -3.53 -6.69 -7.14
N ARG A 37 -4.62 -6.39 -6.44
CA ARG A 37 -5.93 -6.95 -6.75
C ARG A 37 -6.36 -6.36 -8.10
N LYS A 38 -6.52 -7.21 -9.11
CA LYS A 38 -7.06 -6.82 -10.42
C LYS A 38 -8.47 -6.27 -10.19
N PRO A 39 -8.80 -5.05 -10.68
CA PRO A 39 -10.15 -4.52 -10.49
C PRO A 39 -11.19 -5.46 -11.13
N GLU A 40 -12.30 -5.62 -10.41
CA GLU A 40 -13.58 -6.28 -10.77
C GLU A 40 -13.93 -6.30 -12.27
N ALA A 41 -13.61 -5.16 -12.91
CA ALA A 41 -14.08 -4.72 -14.20
C ALA A 41 -13.51 -5.45 -15.43
N GLU A 42 -12.48 -6.29 -15.28
CA GLU A 42 -11.92 -7.07 -16.41
C GLU A 42 -12.40 -8.54 -16.48
N THR A 43 -13.43 -8.91 -15.68
CA THR A 43 -14.02 -10.27 -15.72
C THR A 43 -15.36 -10.36 -16.46
N VAL A 44 -15.76 -9.30 -17.15
CA VAL A 44 -16.86 -9.34 -18.13
C VAL A 44 -16.23 -9.33 -19.52
N GLU A 45 -16.57 -10.34 -20.32
CA GLU A 45 -16.19 -10.58 -21.73
C GLU A 45 -15.02 -11.57 -21.96
N ALA A 46 -15.39 -12.86 -21.90
CA ALA A 46 -14.99 -13.89 -22.85
C ALA A 46 -16.25 -14.50 -23.45
#